data_AF-A0A380FCP8-F1
#
_entry.id   AF-A0A380FCP8-F1
#
_cell.length_a   1.000
_cell.length_b   1.000
_cell.length_c   1.000
_cell.angle_alpha   90.00
_cell.angle_beta   90.00
_cell.angle_gamma   90.00
#
_symmetry.space_group_name_H-M   'P 1'
#
loop_
_entity.id
_entity.type
_entity.pdbx_description
1 polymer ?
#
loop_
_entity_poly.entity_id
_entity_poly.type
_entity_poly.pdbx_seq_one_letter_code
_entity_poly.pdbx_strand_id
1 'polypeptide(L)'
;MVYVGVDNKNEVNSLKENAEKLGKIYDKESEVKSLNKKLDDKIAEVKDKTKDMKDEKAMFLLVNEGELSTYGAGDRFGSLIFNTMGFTAADDNIKGSTPRTKT
;
A
#
# COMPACT_ATOMS: atom_id res chain seq x y z
N MET A 1 -3.25 26.18 -3.83
CA MET A 1 -2.46 24.96 -3.53
C MET A 1 -3.41 23.78 -3.52
N VAL A 2 -3.16 22.75 -4.33
CA VAL A 2 -3.91 21.49 -4.24
C VAL A 2 -3.09 20.56 -3.34
N TYR A 3 -3.67 20.13 -2.22
CA TYR A 3 -3.07 19.12 -1.36
C TYR A 3 -3.55 17.74 -1.80
N VAL A 4 -2.61 16.83 -2.08
CA VAL A 4 -2.86 15.48 -2.60
C VAL A 4 -2.09 14.48 -1.75
N GLY A 5 -2.60 14.23 -0.54
CA GLY A 5 -2.06 13.21 0.36
C GLY A 5 -2.75 11.86 0.17
N VAL A 6 -2.01 10.77 0.33
CA VAL A 6 -2.56 9.41 0.41
C VAL A 6 -2.92 9.06 1.86
N ASP A 7 -4.03 8.38 2.04
CA ASP A 7 -4.43 7.84 3.34
C ASP A 7 -3.67 6.53 3.58
N ASN A 8 -2.82 6.51 4.61
CA ASN A 8 -2.02 5.34 4.96
C ASN A 8 -2.85 4.08 5.27
N LYS A 9 -4.12 4.22 5.64
CA LYS A 9 -5.03 3.08 5.89
C LYS A 9 -5.76 2.63 4.64
N ASN A 10 -5.73 3.42 3.57
CA ASN A 10 -6.45 3.20 2.33
C ASN A 10 -5.68 3.73 1.11
N GLU A 11 -4.39 3.37 1.05
CA GLU A 11 -3.39 4.01 0.21
C GLU A 11 -3.74 3.98 -1.28
N VAL A 12 -4.11 2.80 -1.81
CA VAL A 12 -4.43 2.64 -3.22
C VAL A 12 -5.73 3.37 -3.61
N ASN A 13 -6.77 3.29 -2.78
CA ASN A 13 -8.04 3.96 -3.13
C ASN A 13 -7.89 5.49 -3.04
N SER A 14 -7.24 5.99 -1.99
CA SER A 14 -6.97 7.44 -1.87
C SER A 14 -6.09 7.96 -3.01
N LEU A 15 -5.11 7.17 -3.47
CA LEU A 15 -4.30 7.49 -4.64
C LEU A 15 -5.14 7.56 -5.92
N LYS A 16 -6.06 6.62 -6.15
CA LYS A 16 -6.95 6.63 -7.32
C LYS A 16 -7.91 7.81 -7.29
N GLU A 17 -8.54 8.10 -6.16
CA GLU A 17 -9.43 9.25 -6.00
C GLU A 17 -8.70 10.57 -6.27
N ASN A 18 -7.46 10.67 -5.79
CA ASN A 18 -6.60 11.81 -6.04
C ASN A 18 -6.23 11.93 -7.53
N ALA A 19 -5.90 10.82 -8.18
CA ALA A 19 -5.65 10.80 -9.62
C ALA A 19 -6.89 11.23 -10.41
N GLU A 20 -8.10 10.81 -10.01
CA GLU A 20 -9.36 11.23 -10.63
C GLU A 20 -9.65 12.71 -10.46
N LYS A 21 -9.38 13.27 -9.27
CA LYS A 21 -9.48 14.72 -9.03
C LYS A 21 -8.54 15.50 -9.95
N LEU A 22 -7.29 15.05 -10.09
CA LEU A 22 -6.33 15.66 -11.00
C LEU A 22 -6.74 15.50 -12.46
N GLY A 23 -7.27 14.33 -12.83
CA GLY A 23 -7.82 14.08 -14.17
C GLY A 23 -8.89 15.08 -14.56
N LYS A 24 -9.81 15.42 -13.64
CA LYS A 24 -10.84 16.45 -13.86
C LYS A 24 -10.29 17.86 -13.97
N ILE A 25 -9.19 18.18 -13.28
CA ILE A 25 -8.57 19.52 -13.31
C ILE A 25 -7.86 19.77 -14.64
N TYR A 26 -7.32 18.72 -15.26
CA TYR A 26 -6.48 18.81 -16.45
C TYR A 26 -7.11 18.18 -17.70
N ASP A 27 -8.40 17.84 -17.67
CA ASP A 27 -9.15 17.19 -18.76
C ASP A 27 -8.50 15.87 -19.24
N LYS A 28 -8.08 15.02 -18.30
CA LYS A 28 -7.38 13.73 -18.51
C LYS A 28 -8.11 12.52 -17.93
N GLU A 29 -9.42 12.57 -17.73
CA GLU A 29 -10.16 11.50 -17.05
C GLU A 29 -10.03 10.14 -17.74
N SER A 30 -10.01 10.10 -19.08
CA SER A 30 -9.84 8.86 -19.85
C SER A 30 -8.48 8.19 -19.60
N GLU A 31 -7.41 9.00 -19.51
CA GLU A 31 -6.06 8.51 -19.23
C GLU A 31 -5.96 7.98 -17.79
N VAL A 32 -6.52 8.74 -16.83
CA VAL A 32 -6.58 8.32 -15.43
C VAL A 32 -7.36 7.00 -15.26
N LYS A 33 -8.51 6.84 -15.93
CA LYS A 33 -9.28 5.58 -15.90
C LYS A 33 -8.44 4.40 -16.41
N SER A 34 -7.67 4.60 -17.48
CA SER A 34 -6.77 3.57 -18.02
C SER A 34 -5.66 3.20 -17.05
N LEU A 35 -5.04 4.19 -16.40
CA LEU A 35 -4.00 3.97 -15.38
C LEU A 35 -4.54 3.27 -14.13
N ASN A 36 -5.71 3.69 -13.64
CA ASN A 36 -6.37 3.05 -12.50
C ASN A 36 -6.70 1.59 -12.79
N LYS A 37 -7.19 1.28 -14.01
CA LYS A 37 -7.43 -0.10 -14.43
C LYS A 37 -6.13 -0.92 -14.48
N LYS A 38 -5.05 -0.36 -15.05
CA LYS A 38 -3.74 -1.05 -15.08
C LYS A 38 -3.21 -1.33 -13.68
N LEU A 39 -3.42 -0.40 -12.74
CA LEU A 39 -3.06 -0.59 -11.34
C LEU A 39 -3.88 -1.72 -10.71
N ASP A 40 -5.19 -1.76 -10.95
CA ASP A 40 -6.06 -2.84 -10.49
C ASP A 40 -5.65 -4.21 -11.02
N ASP A 41 -5.37 -4.30 -12.33
CA ASP A 41 -4.95 -5.55 -12.96
C ASP A 41 -3.64 -6.06 -12.32
N LYS A 42 -2.67 -5.17 -12.04
CA LYS A 42 -1.41 -5.54 -11.36
C LYS A 42 -1.62 -5.97 -9.91
N ILE A 43 -2.49 -5.28 -9.17
CA ILE A 43 -2.81 -5.66 -7.79
C ILE A 43 -3.48 -7.03 -7.77
N ALA A 44 -4.39 -7.30 -8.70
CA ALA A 44 -5.05 -8.60 -8.82
C ALA A 44 -4.04 -9.71 -9.12
N GLU A 45 -3.09 -9.48 -10.04
CA GLU A 45 -2.02 -10.44 -10.36
C GLU A 45 -1.16 -10.76 -9.12
N VAL A 46 -0.75 -9.75 -8.37
CA VAL A 46 0.04 -9.97 -7.14
C VAL A 46 -0.78 -10.70 -6.09
N LYS A 47 -2.03 -10.27 -5.85
CA LYS A 47 -2.94 -10.94 -4.92
C LYS A 47 -3.10 -12.41 -5.25
N ASP A 48 -3.20 -12.76 -6.53
CA ASP A 48 -3.36 -14.15 -6.94
C ASP A 48 -2.14 -14.98 -6.53
N LYS A 49 -0.92 -14.50 -6.82
CA LYS A 49 0.33 -15.13 -6.40
C LYS A 49 0.43 -15.28 -4.87
N THR A 50 0.00 -14.27 -4.11
CA THR A 50 0.05 -14.35 -2.64
C THR A 50 -0.90 -15.38 -2.05
N LYS A 51 -1.96 -15.80 -2.77
CA LYS A 51 -2.84 -16.88 -2.29
C LYS A 51 -2.11 -18.22 -2.19
N ASP A 52 -1.15 -18.45 -3.08
CA ASP A 52 -0.32 -19.66 -3.08
C ASP A 52 0.74 -19.63 -1.97
N MET A 53 1.01 -18.45 -1.40
CA MET A 53 2.00 -18.20 -0.35
C MET A 53 1.35 -18.04 1.04
N LYS A 54 0.09 -18.45 1.23
CA LYS A 54 -0.65 -18.19 2.49
C LYS A 54 0.02 -18.75 3.74
N ASP A 55 0.72 -19.87 3.60
CA ASP A 55 1.45 -20.52 4.70
C ASP A 55 2.83 -19.87 4.94
N GLU A 56 3.28 -18.99 4.05
CA GLU A 56 4.48 -18.19 4.20
C GLU A 56 4.17 -16.86 4.87
N LYS A 57 5.12 -16.38 5.68
CA LYS A 57 4.99 -15.14 6.44
C LYS A 57 5.97 -14.09 5.92
N ALA A 58 5.49 -12.86 5.79
CA ALA A 58 6.27 -11.72 5.32
C ALA A 58 6.45 -10.64 6.40
N MET A 59 7.61 -9.98 6.40
CA MET A 59 7.90 -8.83 7.26
C MET A 59 8.48 -7.70 6.41
N PHE A 60 7.96 -6.49 6.59
CA PHE A 60 8.51 -5.30 5.96
C PHE A 60 9.47 -4.59 6.92
N LEU A 61 10.70 -4.36 6.47
CA LEU A 61 11.78 -3.73 7.22
C LEU A 61 12.24 -2.45 6.53
N LEU A 62 12.34 -1.37 7.29
CA LEU A 62 13.05 -0.16 6.89
C LEU A 62 14.34 -0.07 7.71
N VAL A 63 15.47 0.01 7.02
CA VAL A 63 16.78 0.18 7.65
C VAL A 63 17.23 1.62 7.46
N ASN A 64 17.58 2.30 8.54
CA ASN A 64 18.09 3.67 8.50
C ASN A 64 19.20 3.86 9.54
N GLU A 65 20.42 4.18 9.11
CA GLU A 65 21.57 4.49 9.99
C GLU A 65 21.81 3.51 11.16
N GLY A 66 21.53 2.22 10.96
CA GLY A 66 21.67 1.18 11.98
C GLY A 66 20.39 0.86 12.76
N GLU A 67 19.35 1.67 12.63
CA GLU A 67 18.02 1.41 13.18
C GLU A 67 17.17 0.56 12.22
N LEU A 68 16.48 -0.43 12.78
CA LEU A 68 15.53 -1.30 12.06
C LEU A 68 14.10 -0.97 12.50
N SER A 69 13.25 -0.60 11.55
CA SER A 69 11.81 -0.37 11.77
C SER A 69 10.96 -1.44 11.08
N THR A 70 10.03 -2.05 11.81
CA THR A 70 9.02 -2.98 11.26
C THR A 70 7.65 -2.32 11.13
N TYR A 71 6.90 -2.71 10.09
CA TYR A 71 5.60 -2.13 9.74
C TYR A 71 4.54 -3.24 9.65
N GLY A 72 3.38 -3.00 10.24
CA GLY A 72 2.23 -3.90 10.20
C GLY A 72 1.17 -3.45 9.20
N ALA A 73 0.16 -4.30 9.00
CA ALA A 73 -0.94 -4.12 8.05
C ALA A 73 -1.65 -2.76 8.09
N GLY A 74 -1.62 -2.04 9.22
CA GLY A 74 -2.25 -0.72 9.37
C GLY A 74 -1.32 0.49 9.18
N ASP A 75 -0.03 0.29 8.90
CA ASP A 75 0.94 1.38 8.76
C ASP A 75 1.15 1.81 7.29
N ARG A 76 1.83 2.95 7.09
CA ARG A 76 2.13 3.62 5.79
C ARG A 76 2.78 2.77 4.69
N PHE A 77 3.19 1.55 4.98
CA PHE A 77 3.70 0.59 3.99
C PHE A 77 2.96 -0.74 4.06
N GLY A 78 2.53 -1.14 5.26
CA GLY A 78 1.85 -2.40 5.46
C GLY A 78 0.43 -2.42 4.92
N SER A 79 -0.24 -1.28 4.76
CA SER A 79 -1.55 -1.26 4.09
C SER A 79 -1.44 -1.67 2.61
N LEU A 80 -0.37 -1.29 1.94
CA LEU A 80 -0.11 -1.75 0.58
C LEU A 80 0.32 -3.23 0.57
N ILE A 81 1.29 -3.60 1.41
CA ILE A 81 1.90 -4.94 1.40
C ILE A 81 0.92 -6.03 1.88
N PHE A 82 0.32 -5.86 3.05
CA PHE A 82 -0.49 -6.90 3.68
C PHE A 82 -1.96 -6.81 3.27
N ASN A 83 -2.57 -5.61 3.30
CA ASN A 83 -4.01 -5.48 2.97
C ASN A 83 -4.27 -5.51 1.46
N THR A 84 -3.43 -4.81 0.69
CA THR A 84 -3.67 -4.62 -0.74
C THR A 84 -3.02 -5.70 -1.59
N MET A 85 -1.80 -6.14 -1.27
CA MET A 85 -1.14 -7.19 -2.06
C MET A 85 -1.42 -8.60 -1.51
N GLY A 86 -1.87 -8.73 -0.26
CA GLY A 86 -2.38 -9.99 0.28
C GLY A 86 -1.34 -10.87 0.96
N PHE A 87 -0.13 -10.36 1.23
CA PHE A 87 0.87 -11.10 1.99
C PHE A 87 0.40 -11.35 3.42
N THR A 88 0.63 -12.56 3.93
CA THR A 88 0.42 -12.88 5.35
C THR A 88 1.51 -12.21 6.19
N ALA A 89 1.13 -11.39 7.16
CA ALA A 89 2.09 -10.75 8.04
C ALA A 89 2.78 -11.76 8.97
N ALA A 90 4.05 -11.54 9.27
CA ALA A 90 4.79 -12.37 10.21
C ALA A 90 4.34 -12.18 11.66
N ASP A 91 3.80 -10.99 11.99
CA ASP A 91 3.27 -10.64 13.31
C ASP A 91 1.98 -9.83 13.18
N ASP A 92 0.87 -10.44 13.60
CA ASP A 92 -0.48 -9.86 13.57
C ASP A 92 -0.68 -8.77 14.63
N ASN A 93 0.27 -8.61 15.56
CA ASN A 93 0.20 -7.64 16.66
C ASN A 93 0.89 -6.31 16.37
N ILE A 94 1.51 -6.14 15.20
CA ILE A 94 1.99 -4.82 14.76
C ILE A 94 0.76 -4.01 14.32
N LYS A 95 0.02 -3.51 15.33
CA LYS A 95 -1.21 -2.74 15.15
C LYS A 95 -0.85 -1.29 14.84
N GLY A 96 -1.34 -0.83 13.69
CA GLY A 96 -0.91 0.42 13.08
C GLY A 96 -1.09 1.63 13.99
N SER A 97 0.01 2.34 14.21
CA SER A 97 0.11 3.68 14.82
C SER A 97 1.58 4.12 14.90
N THR A 98 2.54 3.19 15.02
CA THR A 98 3.98 3.51 15.11
C THR A 98 4.84 2.30 14.69
N PRO A 99 5.86 2.48 13.83
CA PRO A 99 6.80 1.41 13.50
C PRO A 99 7.53 0.94 14.75
N ARG A 100 7.81 -0.36 14.90
CA ARG A 100 8.67 -0.84 15.99
C ARG A 100 10.12 -0.71 15.58
N THR A 101 10.84 0.17 16.27
CA THR A 101 12.29 0.35 16.14
C THR A 101 13.03 -0.60 17.07
N LYS A 102 14.08 -1.25 16.57
CA LYS A 102 15.05 -1.98 17.38
C LYS A 102 16.45 -1.47 17.04
N THR A 103 17.15 -0.99 18.07
CA THR A 103 18.58 -0.65 18.08
C THR A 103 19.43 -1.88 18.38
#